data_AF-A0A3D4JUP5-F1
#
_entry.id   AF-A0A3D4JUP5-F1
#
_cell.length_a   1.000
_cell.length_b   1.000
_cell.length_c   1.000
_cell.angle_alpha   90.00
_cell.angle_beta   90.00
_cell.angle_gamma   90.00
#
_symmetry.space_group_name_H-M   'P 1'
#
loop_
_entity.id
_entity.type
_entity.pdbx_description
1 polymer ?
#
loop_
_entity_poly.entity_id
_entity_poly.type
_entity_poly.pdbx_seq_one_letter_code
_entity_poly.pdbx_strand_id
1 'polypeptide(L)'
;MEEFDVPLEEMGIKWENLTEHPTIKNQFVLKTETWQYAKNFSIYFGRKSIVLRFSLPYLLYGHNYCATVLEDFYNVKTLIKDLIGIDITFSEIKELEFGAYEKMNVDAKDYIDSIVGIKNYELEKSTKGFKMFGDRKKNFHYKIYDAVANAKAKKTFTLGKYPEKGLLKHEIKLTNTSPYFDSVFYLDLYEPLCSYWDELKEDLIDCQNSLSFKNNNPVLLHDTDLIHILYAGLKQYESGVASENVVRSLFDLIENSGLTPSQKSKRRKAINLLEDQYNQRF
;
A
#
# COMPACT_ATOMS: atom_id res chain seq x y z
N MET A 1 -8.66 23.98 32.56
CA MET A 1 -8.25 22.58 32.82
C MET A 1 -9.55 21.85 33.00
N GLU A 2 -10.01 21.13 31.98
CA GLU A 2 -11.29 20.41 32.06
C GLU A 2 -10.95 18.94 31.85
N GLU A 3 -11.13 18.21 32.95
CA GLU A 3 -10.87 16.79 33.09
C GLU A 3 -11.87 15.98 32.26
N PHE A 4 -11.52 14.73 32.03
CA PHE A 4 -12.39 13.70 31.47
C PHE A 4 -13.73 13.68 32.26
N ASP A 5 -14.88 13.51 31.58
CA ASP A 5 -16.20 13.45 32.26
C ASP A 5 -16.30 12.27 33.26
N VAL A 6 -15.36 11.32 33.20
CA VAL A 6 -15.12 10.23 34.17
C VAL A 6 -13.64 10.26 34.55
N PRO A 7 -13.26 10.46 35.83
CA PRO A 7 -11.86 10.47 36.23
C PRO A 7 -11.12 9.26 35.66
N LEU A 8 -9.95 9.47 35.05
CA LEU A 8 -9.11 8.41 34.48
C LEU A 8 -8.75 7.30 35.49
N GLU A 9 -8.81 7.65 36.77
CA GLU A 9 -8.62 6.77 37.93
C GLU A 9 -9.77 5.76 38.11
N GLU A 10 -10.99 6.09 37.67
CA GLU A 10 -12.18 5.24 37.78
C GLU A 10 -12.32 4.23 36.63
N MET A 11 -11.48 4.33 35.58
CA MET A 11 -11.55 3.45 34.40
C MET A 11 -10.85 2.09 34.59
N GLY A 12 -10.31 1.80 35.78
CA GLY A 12 -9.61 0.54 36.07
C GLY A 12 -8.31 0.35 35.28
N ILE A 13 -7.71 1.45 34.79
CA ILE A 13 -6.50 1.43 33.98
C ILE A 13 -5.30 1.05 34.84
N LYS A 14 -4.49 0.11 34.35
CA LYS A 14 -3.23 -0.32 34.95
C LYS A 14 -2.11 0.66 34.64
N TRP A 15 -2.15 1.84 35.23
CA TRP A 15 -1.19 2.92 35.02
C TRP A 15 0.25 2.51 35.31
N GLU A 16 0.46 1.56 36.22
CA GLU A 16 1.76 0.98 36.54
C GLU A 16 2.45 0.34 35.33
N ASN A 17 1.68 -0.10 34.31
CA ASN A 17 2.17 -0.70 33.08
C ASN A 17 2.47 0.31 31.97
N LEU A 18 2.12 1.59 32.18
CA LEU A 18 2.21 2.65 31.19
C LEU A 18 3.26 3.68 31.58
N THR A 19 3.87 4.29 30.57
CA THR A 19 4.70 5.49 30.72
C THR A 19 4.28 6.54 29.72
N GLU A 20 4.33 7.81 30.10
CA GLU A 20 4.02 8.91 29.19
C GLU A 20 4.97 8.90 27.98
N HIS A 21 4.41 9.20 26.82
CA HIS A 21 5.21 9.47 25.63
C HIS A 21 6.03 10.74 25.87
N PRO A 22 7.35 10.75 25.57
CA PRO A 22 8.25 11.82 25.98
C PRO A 22 7.89 13.21 25.43
N THR A 23 7.11 13.27 24.34
CA THR A 23 6.82 14.53 23.63
C THR A 23 5.35 14.72 23.26
N ILE A 24 4.49 13.71 23.40
CA ILE A 24 3.09 13.79 22.95
C ILE A 24 2.21 13.71 24.18
N LYS A 25 1.58 14.83 24.50
CA LYS A 25 0.70 14.96 25.67
C LYS A 25 -0.45 13.95 25.62
N ASN A 26 -0.78 13.36 26.76
CA ASN A 26 -1.85 12.36 26.92
C ASN A 26 -1.68 11.07 26.10
N GLN A 27 -0.51 10.87 25.47
CA GLN A 27 -0.15 9.60 24.86
C GLN A 27 0.74 8.83 25.83
N PHE A 28 0.47 7.54 25.96
CA PHE A 28 1.24 6.62 26.78
C PHE A 28 1.66 5.42 25.93
N VAL A 29 2.75 4.80 26.33
CA VAL A 29 3.27 3.55 25.76
C VAL A 29 3.39 2.52 26.86
N LEU A 30 3.32 1.24 26.48
CA LEU A 30 3.57 0.14 27.39
C LEU A 30 5.04 0.14 27.82
N LYS A 31 5.31 -0.11 29.10
CA LYS A 31 6.66 -0.36 29.59
C LYS A 31 7.18 -1.69 29.01
N THR A 32 8.43 -1.71 28.58
CA THR A 32 9.07 -2.93 28.03
C THR A 32 9.18 -4.05 29.06
N GLU A 33 9.20 -3.70 30.35
CA GLU A 33 9.19 -4.66 31.47
C GLU A 33 7.85 -5.38 31.62
N THR A 34 6.75 -4.72 31.25
CA THR A 34 5.40 -5.30 31.29
C THR A 34 5.18 -6.29 30.15
N TRP A 35 5.64 -5.94 28.94
CA TRP A 35 5.47 -6.79 27.76
C TRP A 35 6.67 -6.66 26.82
N GLN A 36 7.28 -7.78 26.48
CA GLN A 36 8.48 -7.82 25.64
C GLN A 36 8.28 -7.19 24.24
N TYR A 37 7.04 -7.09 23.75
CA TYR A 37 6.71 -6.50 22.45
C TYR A 37 5.98 -5.14 22.53
N ALA A 38 6.05 -4.48 23.68
CA ALA A 38 5.38 -3.21 23.99
C ALA A 38 5.64 -2.06 22.98
N LYS A 39 6.75 -2.10 22.25
CA LYS A 39 7.27 -1.00 21.41
C LYS A 39 6.32 -0.50 20.32
N ASN A 40 5.39 -1.34 19.86
CA ASN A 40 4.45 -0.99 18.77
C ASN A 40 3.02 -0.78 19.28
N PHE A 41 2.85 -0.49 20.57
CA PHE A 41 1.58 -0.14 21.17
C PHE A 41 1.63 1.27 21.73
N SER A 42 0.60 2.06 21.46
CA SER A 42 0.39 3.33 22.13
C SER A 42 -1.09 3.55 22.39
N ILE A 43 -1.37 4.24 23.48
CA ILE A 43 -2.70 4.63 23.91
C ILE A 43 -2.75 6.14 24.06
N TYR A 44 -3.81 6.76 23.56
CA TYR A 44 -4.05 8.19 23.70
C TYR A 44 -5.39 8.43 24.38
N PHE A 45 -5.38 9.23 25.43
CA PHE A 45 -6.57 9.60 26.19
C PHE A 45 -7.09 10.95 25.70
N GLY A 46 -8.15 10.91 24.89
CA GLY A 46 -8.90 12.09 24.47
C GLY A 46 -10.16 12.26 25.31
N ARG A 47 -10.75 13.47 25.35
CA ARG A 47 -11.81 13.87 26.30
C ARG A 47 -12.94 12.86 26.56
N LYS A 48 -13.37 12.10 25.54
CA LYS A 48 -14.48 11.13 25.62
C LYS A 48 -14.15 9.77 24.98
N SER A 49 -12.89 9.56 24.61
CA SER A 49 -12.50 8.40 23.82
C SER A 49 -11.06 8.01 24.09
N ILE A 50 -10.82 6.70 24.12
CA ILE A 50 -9.49 6.14 24.14
C ILE A 50 -9.12 5.75 22.72
N VAL A 51 -7.98 6.22 22.23
CA VAL A 51 -7.45 5.81 20.93
C VAL A 51 -6.32 4.82 21.16
N LEU A 52 -6.50 3.61 20.66
CA LEU A 52 -5.48 2.56 20.68
C LEU A 52 -4.83 2.49 19.30
N ARG A 53 -3.50 2.49 19.28
CA ARG A 53 -2.73 2.26 18.06
C ARG A 53 -1.77 1.11 18.31
N PHE A 54 -1.93 0.05 17.52
CA PHE A 54 -1.07 -1.11 17.61
C PHE A 54 -0.89 -1.77 16.24
N SER A 55 0.11 -2.66 16.16
CA SER A 55 0.23 -3.61 15.06
C SER A 55 0.05 -5.02 15.63
N LEU A 56 -0.98 -5.72 15.16
CA LEU A 56 -1.32 -7.07 15.63
C LEU A 56 -0.13 -8.04 15.61
N PRO A 57 0.60 -8.23 14.49
CA PRO A 57 1.70 -9.19 14.47
C PRO A 57 2.87 -8.79 15.39
N TYR A 58 3.16 -7.49 15.54
CA TYR A 58 4.18 -7.04 16.48
C TYR A 58 3.74 -7.26 17.92
N LEU A 59 2.49 -6.96 18.26
CA LEU A 59 2.01 -7.07 19.63
C LEU A 59 2.02 -8.53 20.12
N LEU A 60 1.69 -9.48 19.23
CA LEU A 60 1.63 -10.91 19.54
C LEU A 60 2.98 -11.62 19.40
N TYR A 61 3.77 -11.30 18.36
CA TYR A 61 4.96 -12.09 17.99
C TYR A 61 6.27 -11.30 17.96
N GLY A 62 6.23 -9.98 18.15
CA GLY A 62 7.41 -9.11 18.14
C GLY A 62 7.98 -8.79 16.76
N HIS A 63 7.39 -9.30 15.67
CA HIS A 63 7.80 -9.01 14.30
C HIS A 63 6.62 -9.06 13.33
N ASN A 64 6.72 -8.41 12.17
CA ASN A 64 5.63 -8.38 11.19
C ASN A 64 5.66 -9.48 10.13
N TYR A 65 6.78 -10.20 9.94
CA TYR A 65 6.83 -11.35 9.02
C TYR A 65 6.27 -12.62 9.68
N CYS A 66 4.96 -12.63 9.86
CA CYS A 66 4.16 -13.77 10.28
C CYS A 66 2.77 -13.65 9.64
N ALA A 67 2.09 -14.78 9.47
CA ALA A 67 0.69 -14.77 9.10
C ALA A 67 -0.14 -14.51 10.36
N THR A 68 -1.17 -13.68 10.20
CA THR A 68 -2.16 -13.39 11.25
C THR A 68 -3.53 -13.69 10.70
N VAL A 69 -4.40 -14.24 11.54
CA VAL A 69 -5.78 -14.58 11.20
C VAL A 69 -6.74 -13.70 11.99
N LEU A 70 -8.01 -13.70 11.61
CA LEU A 70 -9.02 -12.90 12.29
C LEU A 70 -9.15 -13.27 13.77
N GLU A 71 -8.97 -14.55 14.12
CA GLU A 71 -9.04 -15.05 15.50
C GLU A 71 -7.96 -14.43 16.40
N ASP A 72 -6.87 -13.93 15.84
CA ASP A 72 -5.82 -13.27 16.62
C ASP A 72 -6.29 -11.97 17.28
N PHE A 73 -7.38 -11.35 16.79
CA PHE A 73 -7.99 -10.19 17.44
C PHE A 73 -8.56 -10.51 18.81
N TYR A 74 -9.02 -11.75 19.06
CA TYR A 74 -9.45 -12.17 20.40
C TYR A 74 -8.27 -12.20 21.38
N ASN A 75 -7.10 -12.64 20.92
CA ASN A 75 -5.87 -12.63 21.70
C ASN A 75 -5.46 -11.19 22.04
N VAL A 76 -5.55 -10.28 21.06
CA VAL A 76 -5.25 -8.86 21.27
C VAL A 76 -6.23 -8.21 22.25
N LYS A 77 -7.54 -8.47 22.13
CA LYS A 77 -8.55 -7.92 23.06
C LYS A 77 -8.26 -8.36 24.50
N THR A 78 -8.00 -9.66 24.69
CA THR A 78 -7.65 -10.22 26.00
C THR A 78 -6.36 -9.58 26.54
N LEU A 79 -5.34 -9.47 25.70
CA LEU A 79 -4.05 -8.88 26.06
C LEU A 79 -4.18 -7.39 26.44
N ILE A 80 -5.01 -6.62 25.74
CA ILE A 80 -5.26 -5.21 26.09
C ILE A 80 -5.95 -5.11 27.46
N LYS A 81 -6.94 -5.98 27.72
CA LYS A 81 -7.58 -6.05 29.04
C LYS A 81 -6.59 -6.41 30.14
N ASP A 82 -5.74 -7.39 29.90
CA ASP A 82 -4.77 -7.86 30.90
C ASP A 82 -3.64 -6.86 31.14
N LEU A 83 -3.13 -6.20 30.09
CA LEU A 83 -2.02 -5.27 30.22
C LEU A 83 -2.46 -3.87 30.63
N ILE A 84 -3.59 -3.39 30.13
CA ILE A 84 -4.02 -1.99 30.30
C ILE A 84 -5.22 -1.88 31.25
N GLY A 85 -5.99 -2.94 31.45
CA GLY A 85 -7.24 -2.90 32.24
C GLY A 85 -8.45 -2.42 31.44
N ILE A 86 -8.34 -2.23 30.12
CA ILE A 86 -9.42 -1.73 29.28
C ILE A 86 -10.18 -2.90 28.64
N ASP A 87 -11.48 -2.94 28.87
CA ASP A 87 -12.39 -3.83 28.13
C ASP A 87 -12.96 -3.10 26.90
N ILE A 88 -12.70 -3.64 25.72
CA ILE A 88 -13.14 -3.03 24.45
C ILE A 88 -14.51 -3.59 24.09
N THR A 89 -15.54 -2.80 24.38
CA THR A 89 -16.96 -3.11 24.12
C THR A 89 -17.54 -2.34 22.95
N PHE A 90 -16.99 -1.17 22.62
CA PHE A 90 -17.36 -0.37 21.46
C PHE A 90 -16.11 0.22 20.82
N SER A 91 -15.92 0.03 19.53
CA SER A 91 -14.74 0.55 18.84
C SER A 91 -15.02 1.01 17.42
N GLU A 92 -14.24 2.00 16.99
CA GLU A 92 -14.19 2.51 15.62
C GLU A 92 -12.76 2.26 15.12
N ILE A 93 -12.61 1.61 13.97
CA ILE A 93 -11.31 1.57 13.31
C ILE A 93 -11.14 2.88 12.57
N LYS A 94 -10.22 3.75 12.99
CA LYS A 94 -9.98 5.06 12.33
C LYS A 94 -8.98 4.98 11.18
N GLU A 95 -7.94 4.18 11.37
CA GLU A 95 -6.86 3.94 10.42
C GLU A 95 -6.60 2.44 10.36
N LEU A 96 -6.28 1.92 9.17
CA LEU A 96 -5.97 0.51 8.97
C LEU A 96 -4.77 0.36 8.03
N GLU A 97 -3.87 -0.57 8.38
CA GLU A 97 -2.87 -1.11 7.46
C GLU A 97 -3.08 -2.62 7.34
N PHE A 98 -3.36 -3.10 6.14
CA PHE A 98 -3.57 -4.52 5.81
C PHE A 98 -2.57 -4.92 4.73
N GLY A 99 -1.89 -6.06 4.87
CA GLY A 99 -0.85 -6.41 3.90
C GLY A 99 -0.40 -7.84 3.93
N ALA A 100 0.28 -8.22 2.85
CA ALA A 100 0.80 -9.56 2.61
C ALA A 100 2.24 -9.49 2.11
N TYR A 101 2.94 -10.62 2.27
CA TYR A 101 4.30 -10.78 1.79
C TYR A 101 4.35 -11.60 0.51
N GLU A 102 5.21 -11.19 -0.40
CA GLU A 102 5.53 -11.94 -1.61
C GLU A 102 7.02 -12.31 -1.59
N LYS A 103 7.30 -13.59 -1.74
CA LYS A 103 8.68 -14.07 -1.95
C LYS A 103 8.99 -13.98 -3.43
N MET A 104 10.15 -13.43 -3.75
CA MET A 104 10.58 -13.27 -5.12
C MET A 104 11.96 -13.84 -5.38
N ASN A 105 12.17 -14.25 -6.62
CA ASN A 105 13.46 -14.76 -7.10
C ASN A 105 14.40 -13.64 -7.60
N VAL A 106 13.90 -12.41 -7.74
CA VAL A 106 14.65 -11.24 -8.18
C VAL A 106 14.89 -10.28 -7.01
N ASP A 107 15.81 -9.33 -7.18
CA ASP A 107 16.04 -8.30 -6.17
C ASP A 107 14.79 -7.43 -5.99
N ALA A 108 14.40 -7.18 -4.74
CA ALA A 108 13.20 -6.42 -4.42
C ALA A 108 13.27 -4.98 -4.93
N LYS A 109 14.45 -4.36 -4.94
CA LYS A 109 14.62 -2.99 -5.43
C LYS A 109 14.45 -2.92 -6.93
N ASP A 110 15.05 -3.85 -7.66
CA ASP A 110 14.94 -3.90 -9.12
C ASP A 110 13.49 -4.09 -9.56
N TYR A 111 12.72 -4.94 -8.86
CA TYR A 111 11.29 -5.08 -9.10
C TYR A 111 10.51 -3.81 -8.79
N ILE A 112 10.76 -3.16 -7.65
CA ILE A 112 10.07 -1.93 -7.30
C ILE A 112 10.40 -0.82 -8.30
N ASP A 113 11.65 -0.72 -8.72
CA ASP A 113 12.12 0.23 -9.71
C ASP A 113 11.55 -0.03 -11.11
N SER A 114 11.14 -1.27 -11.41
CA SER A 114 10.48 -1.62 -12.68
C SER A 114 9.00 -1.25 -12.72
N ILE A 115 8.31 -1.09 -11.58
CA ILE A 115 6.92 -0.63 -11.57
C ILE A 115 6.83 0.80 -12.10
N VAL A 116 5.91 1.10 -13.02
CA VAL A 116 5.68 2.46 -13.53
C VAL A 116 4.41 3.11 -12.99
N GLY A 117 3.39 2.32 -12.62
CA GLY A 117 2.12 2.86 -12.17
C GLY A 117 1.08 1.79 -11.84
N ILE A 118 -0.08 2.25 -11.39
CA ILE A 118 -1.31 1.46 -11.23
C ILE A 118 -2.45 2.26 -11.83
N LYS A 119 -3.31 1.63 -12.61
CA LYS A 119 -4.45 2.30 -13.27
C LYS A 119 -5.37 2.95 -12.21
N ASN A 120 -5.74 4.21 -12.43
CA ASN A 120 -6.61 5.02 -11.56
C ASN A 120 -5.99 5.46 -10.22
N TYR A 121 -4.71 5.20 -9.97
CA TYR A 121 -4.02 5.68 -8.76
C TYR A 121 -2.93 6.69 -9.12
N GLU A 122 -2.73 7.68 -8.26
CA GLU A 122 -1.64 8.63 -8.39
C GLU A 122 -0.39 8.10 -7.68
N LEU A 123 0.79 8.26 -8.29
CA LEU A 123 2.05 7.99 -7.59
C LEU A 123 2.32 9.11 -6.57
N GLU A 124 2.23 8.79 -5.28
CA GLU A 124 2.40 9.75 -4.19
C GLU A 124 3.84 9.78 -3.66
N LYS A 125 4.52 8.63 -3.65
CA LYS A 125 5.91 8.52 -3.17
C LYS A 125 6.65 7.41 -3.90
N SER A 126 7.89 7.69 -4.28
CA SER A 126 8.78 6.73 -4.96
C SER A 126 10.21 6.87 -4.45
N THR A 127 10.78 5.77 -3.97
CA THR A 127 12.21 5.60 -3.68
C THR A 127 12.67 4.23 -4.19
N LYS A 128 13.99 3.97 -4.21
CA LYS A 128 14.60 2.72 -4.71
C LYS A 128 14.08 1.41 -4.09
N GLY A 129 13.29 1.45 -3.03
CA GLY A 129 12.77 0.24 -2.38
C GLY A 129 11.38 0.46 -1.78
N PHE A 130 10.67 1.50 -2.23
CA PHE A 130 9.34 1.84 -1.76
C PHE A 130 8.58 2.61 -2.83
N LYS A 131 7.35 2.17 -3.12
CA LYS A 131 6.37 2.96 -3.87
C LYS A 131 5.05 3.01 -3.12
N MET A 132 4.37 4.13 -3.27
CA MET A 132 3.04 4.36 -2.73
C MET A 132 2.19 5.05 -3.78
N PHE A 133 1.03 4.45 -4.03
CA PHE A 133 0.03 4.91 -4.97
C PHE A 133 -1.26 5.21 -4.20
N GLY A 134 -1.89 6.35 -4.47
CA GLY A 134 -3.07 6.81 -3.73
C GLY A 134 -4.29 7.01 -4.61
N ASP A 135 -5.45 6.63 -4.08
CA ASP A 135 -6.76 7.11 -4.51
C ASP A 135 -7.28 8.08 -3.44
N ARG A 136 -7.09 9.37 -3.70
CA ARG A 136 -7.48 10.44 -2.78
C ARG A 136 -8.98 10.47 -2.51
N LYS A 137 -9.83 9.97 -3.41
CA LYS A 137 -11.28 9.98 -3.21
C LYS A 137 -11.69 8.98 -2.13
N LYS A 138 -10.94 7.89 -2.00
CA LYS A 138 -11.21 6.80 -1.06
C LYS A 138 -10.34 6.84 0.20
N ASN A 139 -9.41 7.80 0.33
CA ASN A 139 -8.36 7.79 1.36
C ASN A 139 -7.58 6.45 1.40
N PHE A 140 -7.46 5.84 0.23
CA PHE A 140 -6.88 4.52 0.03
C PHE A 140 -5.49 4.67 -0.55
N HIS A 141 -4.52 3.96 0.03
CA HIS A 141 -3.17 3.95 -0.47
C HIS A 141 -2.65 2.53 -0.59
N TYR A 142 -2.14 2.18 -1.76
CA TYR A 142 -1.41 0.95 -1.98
C TYR A 142 0.09 1.20 -1.88
N LYS A 143 0.78 0.44 -1.03
CA LYS A 143 2.23 0.51 -0.84
C LYS A 143 2.86 -0.80 -1.26
N ILE A 144 4.04 -0.70 -1.84
CA ILE A 144 4.92 -1.83 -2.09
C ILE A 144 6.35 -1.48 -1.68
N TYR A 145 6.99 -2.37 -0.92
CA TYR A 145 8.33 -2.12 -0.41
C TYR A 145 9.16 -3.37 -0.11
N ASP A 146 10.47 -3.20 -0.09
CA ASP A 146 11.41 -4.21 0.40
C ASP A 146 11.24 -4.38 1.91
N ALA A 147 10.66 -5.50 2.31
CA ALA A 147 10.33 -5.79 3.70
C ALA A 147 11.57 -5.95 4.58
N VAL A 148 12.64 -6.56 4.05
CA VAL A 148 13.89 -6.82 4.78
C VAL A 148 14.62 -5.51 5.01
N ALA A 149 14.78 -4.68 3.96
CA ALA A 149 15.41 -3.37 4.09
C ALA A 149 14.63 -2.46 5.04
N ASN A 150 13.29 -2.45 4.96
CA ASN A 150 12.44 -1.67 5.86
C ASN A 150 12.56 -2.15 7.32
N ALA A 151 12.55 -3.46 7.58
CA ALA A 151 12.72 -4.01 8.92
C ALA A 151 14.10 -3.66 9.51
N LYS A 152 15.17 -3.71 8.70
CA LYS A 152 16.52 -3.30 9.13
C LYS A 152 16.56 -1.81 9.47
N ALA A 153 16.00 -0.95 8.60
CA ALA A 153 15.94 0.50 8.82
C ALA A 153 15.17 0.87 10.10
N LYS A 154 14.06 0.18 10.39
CA LYS A 154 13.26 0.38 11.61
C LYS A 154 13.84 -0.30 12.87
N LYS A 155 14.98 -1.00 12.75
CA LYS A 155 15.59 -1.80 13.83
C LYS A 155 14.62 -2.83 14.41
N THR A 156 13.85 -3.48 13.55
CA THR A 156 12.90 -4.57 13.88
C THR A 156 13.21 -5.85 13.10
N PHE A 157 14.38 -5.93 12.48
CA PHE A 157 14.85 -7.11 11.78
C PHE A 157 15.40 -8.12 12.79
N THR A 158 14.93 -9.36 12.70
CA THR A 158 15.38 -10.48 13.54
C THR A 158 15.93 -11.58 12.63
N LEU A 159 17.19 -11.94 12.84
CA LEU A 159 17.85 -13.03 12.11
C LEU A 159 17.10 -14.34 12.35
N GLY A 160 16.95 -15.17 11.31
CA GLY A 160 16.19 -16.43 11.37
C GLY A 160 14.67 -16.28 11.29
N LYS A 161 14.12 -15.05 11.42
CA LYS A 161 12.70 -14.78 11.16
C LYS A 161 12.49 -14.37 9.71
N TYR A 162 13.24 -13.39 9.21
CA TYR A 162 13.13 -12.93 7.82
C TYR A 162 14.11 -13.70 6.92
N PRO A 163 13.77 -13.89 5.63
CA PRO A 163 14.74 -14.30 4.63
C PRO A 163 15.83 -13.23 4.45
N GLU A 164 17.00 -13.63 3.94
CA GLU A 164 18.13 -12.71 3.76
C GLU A 164 17.88 -11.65 2.67
N LYS A 165 17.10 -11.99 1.63
CA LYS A 165 16.74 -11.13 0.49
C LYS A 165 15.44 -11.60 -0.18
N GLY A 166 14.92 -10.80 -1.12
CA GLY A 166 13.83 -11.20 -2.02
C GLY A 166 12.46 -11.29 -1.34
N LEU A 167 12.18 -10.40 -0.39
CA LEU A 167 10.88 -10.33 0.27
C LEU A 167 10.24 -8.95 0.05
N LEU A 168 9.16 -8.93 -0.72
CA LEU A 168 8.31 -7.78 -0.88
C LEU A 168 7.20 -7.80 0.15
N LYS A 169 6.74 -6.61 0.54
CA LYS A 169 5.48 -6.43 1.23
C LYS A 169 4.57 -5.51 0.42
N HIS A 170 3.36 -5.98 0.19
CA HIS A 170 2.26 -5.24 -0.39
C HIS A 170 1.31 -4.86 0.76
N GLU A 171 0.85 -3.62 0.79
CA GLU A 171 0.08 -3.11 1.92
C GLU A 171 -0.94 -2.06 1.46
N ILE A 172 -2.20 -2.26 1.83
CA ILE A 172 -3.23 -1.23 1.80
C ILE A 172 -3.11 -0.42 3.08
N LYS A 173 -3.17 0.90 2.95
CA LYS A 173 -3.35 1.83 4.05
C LYS A 173 -4.60 2.66 3.83
N LEU A 174 -5.50 2.62 4.80
CA LEU A 174 -6.64 3.53 4.91
C LEU A 174 -6.29 4.57 5.99
N THR A 175 -6.18 5.84 5.61
CA THR A 175 -5.93 6.95 6.56
C THR A 175 -7.21 7.50 7.18
N ASN A 176 -8.35 7.21 6.55
CA ASN A 176 -9.68 7.36 7.08
C ASN A 176 -10.50 6.22 6.50
N THR A 177 -11.07 5.41 7.36
CA THR A 177 -11.80 4.19 7.02
C THR A 177 -13.30 4.41 6.79
N SER A 178 -13.85 5.58 7.15
CA SER A 178 -15.28 5.88 6.98
C SER A 178 -15.83 5.73 5.56
N PRO A 179 -15.05 5.91 4.46
CA PRO A 179 -15.53 5.60 3.12
C PRO A 179 -15.56 4.11 2.78
N TYR A 180 -14.95 3.27 3.62
CA TYR A 180 -14.71 1.85 3.39
C TYR A 180 -15.57 0.97 4.30
N PHE A 181 -15.77 1.37 5.55
CA PHE A 181 -16.57 0.65 6.53
C PHE A 181 -17.95 1.32 6.69
N ASP A 182 -19.02 0.53 6.59
CA ASP A 182 -20.41 1.02 6.64
C ASP A 182 -20.85 1.49 8.04
N SER A 183 -20.19 1.01 9.09
CA SER A 183 -20.51 1.31 10.49
C SER A 183 -19.41 2.12 11.18
N VAL A 184 -19.81 3.12 11.96
CA VAL A 184 -18.88 3.96 12.74
C VAL A 184 -18.47 3.29 14.05
N PHE A 185 -19.32 2.43 14.62
CA PHE A 185 -19.03 1.74 15.88
C PHE A 185 -19.40 0.26 15.79
N TYR A 186 -18.51 -0.58 16.31
CA TYR A 186 -18.62 -2.03 16.35
C TYR A 186 -18.56 -2.52 17.80
N LEU A 187 -19.21 -3.66 18.09
CA LEU A 187 -19.33 -4.25 19.43
C LEU A 187 -18.03 -4.90 19.93
N ASP A 188 -17.02 -5.02 19.07
CA ASP A 188 -15.67 -5.41 19.42
C ASP A 188 -14.63 -4.92 18.38
N LEU A 189 -13.41 -5.44 18.46
CA LEU A 189 -12.31 -5.17 17.52
C LEU A 189 -12.38 -6.01 16.23
N TYR A 190 -13.11 -7.14 16.25
CA TYR A 190 -13.09 -8.19 15.23
C TYR A 190 -14.22 -8.01 14.20
N GLU A 191 -15.42 -7.70 14.66
CA GLU A 191 -16.65 -7.55 13.89
C GLU A 191 -16.48 -6.74 12.59
N PRO A 192 -15.83 -5.55 12.59
CA PRO A 192 -15.57 -4.84 11.35
C PRO A 192 -14.74 -5.70 10.42
N LEU A 193 -13.58 -6.16 10.89
CA LEU A 193 -12.63 -6.86 10.04
C LEU A 193 -13.18 -8.19 9.54
N CYS A 194 -14.04 -8.88 10.28
CA CYS A 194 -14.71 -10.09 9.81
C CYS A 194 -15.47 -9.88 8.51
N SER A 195 -16.18 -8.76 8.38
CA SER A 195 -17.03 -8.49 7.21
C SER A 195 -16.19 -8.06 6.00
N TYR A 196 -15.09 -7.35 6.25
CA TYR A 196 -14.27 -6.73 5.19
C TYR A 196 -12.94 -7.43 4.93
N TRP A 197 -12.62 -8.53 5.63
CA TRP A 197 -11.32 -9.21 5.49
C TRP A 197 -11.07 -9.70 4.07
N ASP A 198 -12.07 -10.37 3.49
CA ASP A 198 -11.99 -10.89 2.13
C ASP A 198 -11.96 -9.76 1.11
N GLU A 199 -12.74 -8.69 1.33
CA GLU A 199 -12.68 -7.49 0.47
C GLU A 199 -11.30 -6.83 0.49
N LEU A 200 -10.69 -6.64 1.66
CA LEU A 200 -9.33 -6.09 1.79
C LEU A 200 -8.29 -6.99 1.10
N LYS A 201 -8.50 -8.30 1.14
CA LYS A 201 -7.64 -9.26 0.46
C LYS A 201 -7.79 -9.18 -1.06
N GLU A 202 -9.02 -9.11 -1.56
CA GLU A 202 -9.31 -8.91 -2.98
C GLU A 202 -8.73 -7.59 -3.49
N ASP A 203 -8.95 -6.48 -2.77
CA ASP A 203 -8.38 -5.17 -3.11
C ASP A 203 -6.84 -5.20 -3.18
N LEU A 204 -6.20 -5.95 -2.28
CA LEU A 204 -4.74 -6.05 -2.24
C LEU A 204 -4.22 -6.82 -3.47
N ILE A 205 -4.90 -7.91 -3.82
CA ILE A 205 -4.62 -8.73 -5.01
C ILE A 205 -4.87 -7.92 -6.29
N ASP A 206 -5.98 -7.19 -6.36
CA ASP A 206 -6.33 -6.36 -7.51
C ASP A 206 -5.33 -5.23 -7.73
N CYS A 207 -4.88 -4.57 -6.66
CA CYS A 207 -3.81 -3.58 -6.74
C CYS A 207 -2.50 -4.19 -7.24
N GLN A 208 -2.13 -5.38 -6.75
CA GLN A 208 -0.95 -6.11 -7.20
C GLN A 208 -1.04 -6.49 -8.69
N ASN A 209 -2.17 -7.05 -9.12
CA ASN A 209 -2.40 -7.46 -10.51
C ASN A 209 -2.51 -6.26 -11.47
N SER A 210 -2.87 -5.09 -10.95
CA SER A 210 -2.98 -3.85 -11.71
C SER A 210 -1.66 -3.07 -11.84
N LEU A 211 -0.56 -3.60 -11.28
CA LEU A 211 0.77 -3.01 -11.43
C LEU A 211 1.18 -3.02 -12.90
N SER A 212 1.51 -1.84 -13.41
CA SER A 212 2.14 -1.66 -14.70
C SER A 212 3.64 -1.65 -14.52
N PHE A 213 4.37 -2.37 -15.36
CA PHE A 213 5.83 -2.50 -15.30
C PHE A 213 6.49 -1.85 -16.52
N LYS A 214 7.75 -1.45 -16.37
CA LYS A 214 8.62 -1.05 -17.48
C LYS A 214 8.71 -2.21 -18.44
N ASN A 215 8.68 -1.91 -19.74
CA ASN A 215 8.94 -2.94 -20.72
C ASN A 215 10.39 -3.42 -20.61
N ASN A 216 10.57 -4.74 -20.55
CA ASN A 216 11.88 -5.39 -20.58
C ASN A 216 12.59 -5.22 -21.93
N ASN A 217 11.83 -4.95 -23.00
CA ASN A 217 12.34 -4.62 -24.33
C ASN A 217 12.04 -3.14 -24.64
N PRO A 218 12.82 -2.20 -24.09
CA PRO A 218 12.59 -0.78 -24.34
C PRO A 218 12.74 -0.47 -25.83
N VAL A 219 11.78 0.26 -26.37
CA VAL A 219 11.86 0.76 -27.74
C VAL A 219 12.94 1.83 -27.79
N LEU A 220 14.03 1.54 -28.51
CA LEU A 220 15.13 2.48 -28.68
C LEU A 220 14.70 3.62 -29.60
N LEU A 221 14.97 4.86 -29.18
CA LEU A 221 14.73 6.03 -30.01
C LEU A 221 15.61 5.99 -31.27
N HIS A 222 15.01 6.21 -32.43
CA HIS A 222 15.73 6.37 -33.69
C HIS A 222 16.24 7.81 -33.88
N ASP A 223 15.46 8.80 -33.46
CA ASP A 223 15.82 10.23 -33.41
C ASP A 223 15.22 10.89 -32.15
N THR A 224 15.63 12.12 -31.86
CA THR A 224 15.22 12.95 -30.72
C THR A 224 14.19 14.02 -31.08
N ASP A 225 13.72 14.06 -32.34
CA ASP A 225 12.60 14.92 -32.69
C ASP A 225 11.27 14.43 -32.08
N LEU A 226 10.29 15.33 -32.00
CA LEU A 226 9.00 15.08 -31.36
C LEU A 226 8.25 13.89 -32.01
N ILE A 227 8.39 13.67 -33.31
CA ILE A 227 7.69 12.59 -34.02
C ILE A 227 8.27 11.25 -33.56
N HIS A 228 9.59 11.13 -33.53
CA HIS A 228 10.27 9.92 -33.08
C HIS A 228 10.06 9.67 -31.58
N ILE A 229 10.02 10.71 -30.74
CA ILE A 229 9.71 10.57 -29.31
C ILE A 229 8.28 10.06 -29.12
N LEU A 230 7.30 10.66 -29.79
CA LEU A 230 5.89 10.26 -29.67
C LEU A 230 5.66 8.86 -30.23
N TYR A 231 6.23 8.53 -31.39
CA TYR A 231 6.08 7.21 -32.00
C TYR A 231 6.73 6.11 -31.18
N ALA A 232 7.95 6.34 -30.66
CA ALA A 232 8.59 5.42 -29.73
C ALA A 232 7.77 5.23 -28.46
N GLY A 233 7.15 6.29 -27.93
CA GLY A 233 6.21 6.21 -26.80
C GLY A 233 4.99 5.33 -27.09
N LEU A 234 4.42 5.40 -28.30
CA LEU A 234 3.32 4.52 -28.71
C LEU A 234 3.78 3.07 -28.87
N LYS A 235 4.92 2.82 -29.53
CA LYS A 235 5.51 1.47 -29.67
C LYS A 235 5.89 0.87 -28.31
N GLN A 236 6.34 1.70 -27.38
CA GLN A 236 6.62 1.31 -26.00
C GLN A 236 5.36 0.82 -25.27
N TYR A 237 4.20 1.41 -25.57
CA TYR A 237 2.90 0.99 -25.05
C TYR A 237 2.41 -0.32 -25.69
N GLU A 238 2.55 -0.47 -27.02
CA GLU A 238 2.26 -1.72 -27.76
C GLU A 238 3.04 -2.91 -27.22
N SER A 239 4.33 -2.71 -26.96
CA SER A 239 5.24 -3.76 -26.54
C SER A 239 5.14 -4.14 -25.06
N GLY A 240 4.50 -3.30 -24.23
CA GLY A 240 4.48 -3.44 -22.77
C GLY A 240 3.21 -4.07 -22.18
N VAL A 241 2.02 -3.72 -22.68
CA VAL A 241 0.74 -4.09 -22.02
C VAL A 241 -0.45 -4.24 -23.00
N ALA A 242 -0.43 -3.59 -24.17
CA ALA A 242 -1.60 -3.55 -25.05
C ALA A 242 -1.60 -4.67 -26.11
N SER A 243 -2.75 -5.34 -26.31
CA SER A 243 -3.01 -6.20 -27.46
C SER A 243 -3.35 -5.42 -28.74
N GLU A 244 -3.32 -4.08 -28.67
CA GLU A 244 -3.68 -3.20 -29.78
C GLU A 244 -2.46 -2.80 -30.60
N ASN A 245 -2.54 -3.08 -31.90
CA ASN A 245 -1.51 -2.72 -32.86
C ASN A 245 -1.52 -1.19 -33.10
N VAL A 246 -0.42 -0.52 -32.79
CA VAL A 246 -0.30 0.95 -32.88
C VAL A 246 -0.56 1.46 -34.29
N VAL A 247 -0.04 0.76 -35.31
CA VAL A 247 -0.21 1.16 -36.72
C VAL A 247 -1.69 1.12 -37.10
N ARG A 248 -2.39 0.05 -36.71
CA ARG A 248 -3.83 -0.09 -36.95
C ARG A 248 -4.62 1.04 -36.29
N SER A 249 -4.36 1.33 -35.02
CA SER A 249 -5.05 2.41 -34.30
C SER A 249 -4.82 3.78 -34.95
N LEU A 250 -3.59 4.06 -35.39
CA LEU A 250 -3.28 5.30 -36.11
C LEU A 250 -3.94 5.36 -37.49
N PHE A 251 -4.08 4.23 -38.19
CA PHE A 251 -4.77 4.17 -39.48
C PHE A 251 -6.27 4.41 -39.31
N ASP A 252 -6.88 3.83 -38.29
CA ASP A 252 -8.29 4.04 -37.98
C ASP A 252 -8.57 5.53 -37.65
N LEU A 253 -7.67 6.20 -36.92
CA LEU A 253 -7.75 7.65 -36.68
C LEU A 253 -7.63 8.46 -37.97
N ILE A 254 -6.75 8.07 -38.90
CA ILE A 254 -6.62 8.72 -40.20
C ILE A 254 -7.90 8.55 -41.02
N GLU A 255 -8.47 7.36 -41.06
CA GLU A 255 -9.69 7.10 -41.84
C GLU A 255 -10.89 7.87 -41.30
N ASN A 256 -11.00 8.01 -39.99
CA ASN A 256 -12.07 8.76 -39.34
C ASN A 256 -11.83 10.28 -39.30
N SER A 257 -10.71 10.76 -39.85
CA SER A 257 -10.43 12.21 -39.93
C SER A 257 -11.11 12.88 -41.13
N GLY A 258 -11.33 14.20 -41.02
CA GLY A 258 -11.82 15.06 -42.11
C GLY A 258 -10.80 15.36 -43.23
N LEU A 259 -9.71 14.60 -43.31
CA LEU A 259 -8.67 14.79 -44.34
C LEU A 259 -9.15 14.33 -45.72
N THR A 260 -8.59 14.92 -46.78
CA THR A 260 -8.84 14.43 -48.15
C THR A 260 -8.16 13.07 -48.39
N PRO A 261 -8.61 12.27 -49.38
CA PRO A 261 -8.01 10.96 -49.67
C PRO A 261 -6.50 11.00 -49.91
N SER A 262 -6.02 12.04 -50.61
CA SER A 262 -4.58 12.26 -50.87
C SER A 262 -3.80 12.51 -49.58
N GLN A 263 -4.34 13.32 -48.67
CA GLN A 263 -3.73 13.59 -47.37
C GLN A 263 -3.70 12.33 -46.50
N LYS A 264 -4.79 11.57 -46.43
CA LYS A 264 -4.85 10.29 -45.71
C LYS A 264 -3.80 9.30 -46.21
N SER A 265 -3.67 9.16 -47.53
CA SER A 265 -2.63 8.34 -48.16
C SER A 265 -1.22 8.76 -47.76
N LYS A 266 -0.93 10.07 -47.77
CA LYS A 266 0.38 10.60 -47.35
C LYS A 266 0.69 10.30 -45.87
N ARG A 267 -0.30 10.38 -44.98
CA ARG A 267 -0.12 10.07 -43.56
C ARG A 267 0.13 8.59 -43.30
N ARG A 268 -0.59 7.68 -43.97
CA ARG A 268 -0.32 6.23 -43.88
C ARG A 268 1.09 5.87 -44.31
N LYS A 269 1.56 6.44 -45.43
CA LYS A 269 2.94 6.24 -45.90
C LYS A 269 3.97 6.71 -44.87
N ALA A 270 3.74 7.87 -44.24
CA ALA A 270 4.65 8.38 -43.20
C ALA A 270 4.68 7.48 -41.96
N ILE A 271 3.54 6.94 -41.52
CA ILE A 271 3.48 6.00 -40.41
C ILE A 271 4.18 4.68 -40.77
N ASN A 272 3.97 4.15 -41.98
CA ASN A 272 4.67 2.93 -42.40
C ASN A 272 6.20 3.11 -42.42
N LEU A 273 6.69 4.28 -42.83
CA LEU A 273 8.13 4.58 -42.77
C LEU A 273 8.65 4.58 -41.33
N LEU A 274 7.89 5.12 -40.38
CA LEU A 274 8.23 5.05 -38.96
C LEU A 274 8.18 3.60 -38.47
N GLU A 275 7.16 2.84 -38.83
CA GLU A 275 7.06 1.42 -38.45
C GLU A 275 8.24 0.59 -38.95
N ASP A 276 8.64 0.78 -40.21
CA ASP A 276 9.79 0.10 -40.80
C ASP A 276 11.09 0.42 -40.04
N GLN A 277 11.30 1.68 -39.66
CA GLN A 277 12.48 2.10 -38.89
C GLN A 277 12.55 1.45 -37.50
N TYR A 278 11.40 1.25 -36.85
CA TYR A 278 11.34 0.71 -35.49
C TYR A 278 11.23 -0.83 -35.45
N ASN A 279 10.78 -1.48 -36.52
CA ASN A 279 10.73 -2.95 -36.62
C ASN A 279 12.06 -3.60 -37.07
N GLN A 280 13.00 -2.85 -37.65
CA GLN A 280 14.28 -3.38 -38.14
C GLN A 280 15.33 -3.71 -37.05
N ARG A 281 15.01 -3.57 -35.76
CA ARG A 281 15.98 -3.74 -34.65
C ARG A 281 15.60 -4.77 -33.58
N PHE A 282 14.64 -5.65 -33.86
CA PHE A 282 14.33 -6.81 -33.02
C PHE A 282 14.56 -8.11 -33.78
#